data_AF-A0A2S9FYH5-F1
#
_entry.id   AF-A0A2S9FYH5-F1
#
_cell.length_a   1.000
_cell.length_b   1.000
_cell.length_c   1.000
_cell.angle_alpha   90.00
_cell.angle_beta   90.00
_cell.angle_gamma   90.00
#
_symmetry.space_group_name_H-M   'P 1'
#
loop_
_entity.id
_entity.type
_entity.pdbx_description
1 polymer ?
#
loop_
_entity_poly.entity_id
_entity_poly.type
_entity_poly.pdbx_seq_one_letter_code
_entity_poly.pdbx_strand_id
1 'polypeptide(L)'
;VATAQRWFDEFEGAGLDGIIAKPLDGLYLPDKRAMFKVKHQRPADCVVAGYRLHKSGDDAVGSLLLGLYDGDGSLASVGVIGAFP
;
A
#
# COMPACT_ATOMS: atom_id res chain seq x y z
N VAL A 1 7.42 21.71 -11.68
CA VAL A 1 6.32 20.92 -11.07
C VAL A 1 5.32 20.44 -12.11
N ALA A 2 4.80 21.30 -13.00
CA ALA A 2 3.80 20.93 -14.02
C ALA A 2 4.14 19.66 -14.84
N THR A 3 5.38 19.51 -15.31
CA THR A 3 5.82 18.30 -16.03
C THR A 3 5.71 17.02 -15.18
N ALA A 4 6.11 17.09 -13.91
CA ALA A 4 6.10 15.94 -13.01
C ALA A 4 4.67 15.52 -12.65
N GLN A 5 3.77 16.49 -12.46
CA GLN A 5 2.35 16.23 -12.25
C GLN A 5 1.74 15.53 -13.47
N ARG A 6 1.99 16.05 -14.68
CA ARG A 6 1.51 15.42 -15.91
C ARG A 6 1.99 13.98 -16.04
N TRP A 7 3.27 13.70 -15.76
CA TRP A 7 3.78 12.33 -15.80
C TRP A 7 3.13 11.42 -14.75
N PHE A 8 2.90 11.94 -13.54
CA PHE A 8 2.22 11.20 -12.49
C PHE A 8 0.83 10.75 -12.97
N ASP A 9 0.05 11.67 -13.55
CA ASP A 9 -1.31 11.38 -13.99
C ASP A 9 -1.36 10.53 -15.27
N GLU A 10 -0.58 10.89 -16.30
CA GLU A 10 -0.64 10.26 -17.63
C GLU A 10 -0.16 8.81 -17.62
N PHE A 11 0.85 8.50 -16.81
CA PHE A 11 1.45 7.17 -16.80
C PHE A 11 0.88 6.21 -15.76
N GLU A 12 -0.06 6.65 -14.92
CA GLU A 12 -0.80 5.72 -14.05
C GLU A 12 -1.52 4.65 -14.89
N GLY A 13 -2.17 5.06 -15.99
CA GLY A 13 -2.87 4.16 -16.91
C GLY A 13 -1.96 3.20 -17.67
N ALA A 14 -0.67 3.53 -17.79
CA ALA A 14 0.34 2.68 -18.39
C ALA A 14 0.90 1.63 -17.41
N GLY A 15 0.37 1.58 -16.18
CA GLY A 15 0.81 0.65 -15.14
C GLY A 15 2.04 1.10 -14.36
N LEU A 16 2.42 2.38 -14.43
CA LEU A 16 3.49 2.91 -13.58
C LEU A 16 2.93 3.29 -12.21
N ASP A 17 3.64 2.91 -11.14
CA ASP A 17 3.26 3.19 -9.74
C ASP A 17 3.20 4.71 -9.42
N GLY A 18 3.97 5.53 -10.13
CA GLY A 18 4.14 6.95 -9.87
C GLY A 18 5.54 7.45 -10.24
N ILE A 19 6.03 8.48 -9.53
CA ILE A 19 7.29 9.16 -9.85
C ILE A 19 8.31 9.07 -8.71
N ILE A 20 9.60 9.19 -9.07
CA ILE A 20 10.70 9.32 -8.11
C ILE A 20 11.18 10.77 -8.11
N ALA A 21 11.11 11.43 -6.96
CA ALA A 21 11.69 12.76 -6.77
C ALA A 21 13.07 12.65 -6.09
N LYS A 22 14.06 13.33 -6.67
CA LYS A 22 15.44 13.37 -6.19
C LYS A 22 15.86 14.83 -5.94
N PRO A 23 16.50 15.16 -4.81
CA PRO A 23 17.13 16.46 -4.62
C PRO A 23 18.15 16.72 -5.74
N LEU A 24 18.18 17.93 -6.28
CA LEU A 24 19.06 18.27 -7.41
C LEU A 24 20.55 18.31 -7.01
N ASP A 25 20.82 18.70 -5.77
CA ASP A 25 22.13 18.76 -5.12
C ASP A 25 22.42 17.51 -4.26
N GLY A 26 21.55 16.51 -4.30
CA GLY A 26 21.70 15.28 -3.55
C GLY A 26 22.83 14.40 -4.09
N LEU A 27 23.74 13.99 -3.20
CA LEU A 27 24.72 12.96 -3.52
C LEU A 27 24.09 11.56 -3.54
N TYR A 28 24.74 10.64 -4.24
CA TYR A 28 24.41 9.22 -4.08
C TYR A 28 24.85 8.75 -2.70
N LEU A 29 23.89 8.25 -1.92
CA LEU A 29 24.13 7.74 -0.57
C LEU A 29 23.83 6.24 -0.55
N PRO A 30 24.86 5.37 -0.62
CA PRO A 30 24.68 3.93 -0.56
C PRO A 30 23.91 3.52 0.69
N ASP A 31 22.95 2.61 0.52
CA ASP A 31 22.12 2.07 1.61
C ASP A 31 21.29 3.11 2.39
N LYS A 32 21.07 4.30 1.81
CA LYS A 32 20.21 5.34 2.40
C LYS A 32 18.97 5.58 1.54
N ARG A 33 17.82 5.75 2.21
CA ARG A 33 16.54 6.14 1.59
C ARG A 33 16.48 7.67 1.40
N ALA A 34 17.34 8.19 0.54
CA ALA A 34 17.48 9.64 0.29
C ALA A 34 16.56 10.18 -0.83
N MET A 35 15.87 9.28 -1.56
CA MET A 35 14.94 9.64 -2.64
C MET A 35 13.49 9.46 -2.18
N PHE A 36 12.58 10.23 -2.78
CA PHE A 36 11.16 10.18 -2.45
C PHE A 36 10.40 9.40 -3.53
N LYS A 37 9.56 8.46 -3.08
CA LYS A 37 8.63 7.74 -3.95
C LYS A 37 7.26 8.41 -3.80
N VAL A 38 6.78 9.03 -4.86
CA VAL A 38 5.42 9.59 -4.93
C VAL A 38 4.59 8.60 -5.73
N LYS A 39 3.63 7.95 -5.08
CA LYS A 39 2.85 6.84 -5.65
C LYS A 39 1.36 7.11 -5.61
N HIS A 40 0.64 6.51 -6.53
CA HIS A 40 -0.82 6.46 -6.45
C HIS A 40 -1.22 5.49 -5.33
N GLN A 41 -2.24 5.88 -4.56
CA GLN A 41 -2.83 5.03 -3.53
C GLN A 41 -4.23 4.64 -3.97
N ARG A 42 -4.54 3.34 -3.87
CA ARG A 42 -5.86 2.78 -4.14
C ARG A 42 -6.31 1.98 -2.93
N PRO A 43 -6.83 2.66 -1.89
CA PRO A 43 -7.37 1.97 -0.73
C PRO A 43 -8.68 1.26 -1.09
N ALA A 44 -9.04 0.26 -0.30
CA ALA A 44 -10.33 -0.41 -0.38
C ALA A 44 -10.83 -0.67 1.04
N ASP A 45 -12.12 -0.41 1.26
CA ASP A 45 -12.79 -0.82 2.48
C ASP A 45 -13.08 -2.31 2.41
N CYS A 46 -12.59 -3.05 3.40
CA CYS A 46 -12.68 -4.51 3.43
C CYS A 46 -13.35 -4.97 4.73
N VAL A 47 -14.12 -6.05 4.65
CA VAL A 47 -14.70 -6.72 5.81
C VAL A 47 -13.61 -7.55 6.50
N VAL A 48 -13.58 -7.51 7.84
CA VAL A 48 -12.76 -8.42 8.64
C VAL A 48 -13.48 -9.76 8.74
N ALA A 49 -12.99 -10.74 8.00
CA ALA A 49 -13.54 -12.10 7.97
C ALA A 49 -13.08 -12.96 9.16
N GLY A 50 -11.96 -12.57 9.80
CA GLY A 50 -11.38 -13.28 10.92
C GLY A 50 -10.01 -12.75 11.29
N TYR A 51 -9.32 -13.46 12.21
CA TYR A 51 -7.97 -13.11 12.64
C TYR A 51 -7.12 -14.34 12.94
N ARG A 52 -5.80 -14.14 13.03
CA ARG A 52 -4.84 -15.12 13.56
C ARG A 52 -4.20 -14.57 14.83
N LEU A 53 -3.89 -15.46 15.78
CA LEU A 53 -3.18 -15.10 17.01
C LEU A 53 -1.74 -14.69 16.71
N HIS A 54 -1.23 -13.71 17.45
CA HIS A 54 0.15 -13.28 17.36
C HIS A 54 1.05 -14.27 18.11
N LYS A 55 2.30 -14.41 17.66
CA LYS A 55 3.28 -15.32 18.30
C LYS A 55 3.63 -14.98 19.75
N SER A 56 3.23 -13.79 20.24
CA SER A 56 3.50 -13.35 21.61
C SER A 56 2.52 -13.90 22.64
N GLY A 57 1.36 -14.42 22.21
CA GLY A 57 0.35 -14.92 23.13
C GLY A 57 -1.03 -15.07 22.46
N ASP A 58 -1.87 -15.88 23.10
CA ASP A 58 -3.23 -16.19 22.63
C ASP A 58 -4.22 -15.04 22.89
N ASP A 59 -3.79 -13.99 23.60
CA ASP A 59 -4.51 -12.75 23.86
C ASP A 59 -4.19 -11.64 22.85
N ALA A 60 -3.30 -11.88 21.89
CA ALA A 60 -2.84 -10.90 20.92
C ALA A 60 -3.26 -11.25 19.49
N VAL A 61 -3.69 -10.25 18.73
CA VAL A 61 -4.01 -10.38 17.30
C VAL A 61 -2.73 -10.20 16.48
N GLY A 62 -2.40 -11.19 15.65
CA GLY A 62 -1.24 -11.16 14.77
C GLY A 62 -1.56 -10.68 13.36
N SER A 63 -2.74 -11.04 12.84
CA SER A 63 -3.19 -10.57 11.53
C SER A 63 -4.70 -10.65 11.39
N LEU A 64 -5.27 -9.79 10.55
CA LEU A 64 -6.68 -9.80 10.16
C LEU A 64 -6.82 -10.35 8.74
N LEU A 65 -7.81 -11.20 8.52
CA LEU A 65 -8.20 -11.72 7.21
C LEU A 65 -9.23 -10.77 6.61
N LEU A 66 -8.95 -10.27 5.40
CA LEU A 66 -9.77 -9.27 4.73
C LEU A 66 -10.54 -9.90 3.56
N GLY A 67 -11.80 -9.48 3.41
CA GLY A 67 -12.62 -9.84 2.26
C GLY A 67 -13.38 -8.64 1.69
N LEU A 68 -13.63 -8.66 0.38
CA LEU A 68 -14.56 -7.76 -0.29
C LEU A 68 -15.92 -8.44 -0.35
N TYR A 69 -16.93 -7.74 0.16
CA TYR A 69 -18.31 -8.21 0.13
C TYR A 69 -18.98 -7.70 -1.14
N ASP A 70 -19.66 -8.59 -1.86
CA ASP A 70 -20.39 -8.25 -3.07
C ASP A 70 -21.92 -8.28 -2.85
N GLY A 71 -22.67 -7.88 -3.89
CA GLY A 71 -24.12 -7.76 -3.82
C GLY A 71 -24.87 -9.09 -3.84
N ASP A 72 -24.21 -10.21 -4.14
CA ASP A 72 -24.82 -11.54 -4.10
C ASP A 72 -24.70 -12.21 -2.71
N GLY A 73 -23.97 -11.56 -1.79
CA GLY A 73 -23.76 -12.00 -0.43
C GLY A 73 -22.47 -12.78 -0.23
N SER A 74 -21.62 -12.88 -1.26
CA SER A 74 -20.34 -13.55 -1.19
C SER A 74 -19.26 -12.64 -0.59
N LEU A 75 -18.25 -13.29 0.02
CA LEU A 75 -17.09 -12.62 0.59
C LEU A 75 -15.83 -13.16 -0.08
N ALA A 76 -15.26 -12.37 -1.00
CA ALA A 76 -14.04 -12.72 -1.71
C ALA A 76 -12.82 -12.36 -0.86
N SER A 77 -11.99 -13.35 -0.52
CA SER A 77 -10.74 -13.12 0.22
C SER A 77 -9.78 -12.25 -0.61
N VAL A 78 -9.30 -11.15 -0.03
CA VAL A 78 -8.37 -10.20 -0.69
C VAL A 78 -7.03 -10.06 0.01
N GLY A 79 -6.81 -10.85 1.07
CA GLY A 79 -5.51 -10.98 1.72
C GLY A 79 -5.58 -10.77 3.23
N VAL A 80 -4.45 -10.36 3.79
CA VAL A 80 -4.26 -10.20 5.23
C VAL A 80 -3.50 -8.91 5.55
N ILE A 81 -3.81 -8.30 6.68
CA ILE A 81 -3.00 -7.22 7.27
C ILE A 81 -2.43 -7.67 8.61
N GLY A 82 -1.19 -7.30 8.90
CA GLY A 82 -0.51 -7.61 10.16
C GLY A 82 0.28 -6.44 10.73
N ALA A 83 0.13 -5.25 10.15
CA ALA A 83 0.65 -4.01 10.68
C ALA A 83 -0.53 -3.16 11.13
N PHE A 84 -0.54 -2.80 12.40
CA PHE A 84 -1.57 -1.98 13.03
C PHE A 84 -0.98 -0.61 13.41
N PRO A 85 -1.81 0.45 13.52
CA PRO A 85 -1.38 1.77 14.01
C PRO A 85 -0.79 1.74 15.41
#